data_AF-A0A7M1LJ73-F1
#
_entry.id   AF-A0A7M1LJ73-F1
#
_cell.length_a   1.000
_cell.length_b   1.000
_cell.length_c   1.000
_cell.angle_alpha   90.00
_cell.angle_beta   90.00
_cell.angle_gamma   90.00
#
_symmetry.space_group_name_H-M   'P 1'
#
loop_
_entity.id
_entity.type
_entity.pdbx_description
1 polymer ?
#
loop_
_entity_poly.entity_id
_entity_poly.type
_entity_poly.pdbx_seq_one_letter_code
_entity_poly.pdbx_strand_id
1 'polypeptide(L)'
;MRVLLFLFLAIFSLNANYNCENCENLDPNKVQKVYASNPVILYQLYAVDKSKAAGLVFEFWDIEKEFLDENFTNLPVVGGFFGQGRTPNIEQVLALRPDLILASTNTTELYQNIFKKTKIPVLYLDALTIEDSLNSFEILGEFLDASNRAKNLKISP
;
A
#
# COMPACT_ATOMS: atom_id res chain seq x y z
N MET A 1 3.88 26.50 -9.57
CA MET A 1 3.92 25.20 -8.86
C MET A 1 2.55 24.56 -8.66
N ARG A 2 1.49 25.31 -8.29
CA ARG A 2 0.12 24.75 -8.15
C ARG A 2 -0.50 24.21 -9.45
N VAL A 3 -0.24 24.82 -10.61
CA VAL A 3 -0.84 24.39 -11.89
C VAL A 3 -0.29 23.03 -12.37
N LEU A 4 0.99 22.73 -12.11
CA LEU A 4 1.60 21.43 -12.44
C LEU A 4 1.05 20.30 -11.56
N LEU A 5 0.74 20.57 -10.29
CA LEU A 5 0.14 19.60 -9.36
C LEU A 5 -1.27 19.17 -9.84
N PHE A 6 -2.07 20.10 -10.35
CA PHE A 6 -3.40 19.83 -10.90
C PHE A 6 -3.35 19.07 -12.24
N LEU A 7 -2.33 19.30 -13.08
CA LEU A 7 -2.13 18.55 -14.32
C LEU A 7 -1.67 17.11 -14.07
N PHE A 8 -0.88 16.86 -13.01
CA PHE A 8 -0.46 15.51 -12.61
C PHE A 8 -1.64 14.68 -12.09
N LEU A 9 -2.52 15.28 -11.26
CA LEU A 9 -3.77 14.67 -10.80
C LEU A 9 -4.74 14.34 -11.95
N ALA A 10 -4.82 15.20 -12.99
CA ALA A 10 -5.71 14.99 -14.13
C ALA A 10 -5.27 13.86 -15.07
N ILE A 11 -3.96 13.62 -15.21
CA ILE A 11 -3.43 12.49 -15.99
C ILE A 11 -3.62 11.17 -15.23
N PHE A 12 -3.55 11.21 -13.90
CA PHE A 12 -3.77 10.06 -13.01
C PHE A 12 -5.16 9.42 -13.18
N SER A 13 -6.20 10.22 -13.46
CA SER A 13 -7.59 9.75 -13.54
C SER A 13 -7.97 9.11 -14.88
N LEU A 14 -7.14 9.18 -15.92
CA LEU A 14 -7.58 8.87 -17.29
C LEU A 14 -7.39 7.42 -17.74
N ASN A 15 -6.58 6.60 -17.06
CA ASN A 15 -6.27 5.23 -17.55
C ASN A 15 -6.22 4.10 -16.52
N ALA A 16 -6.41 4.35 -15.21
CA ALA A 16 -6.44 3.28 -14.21
C ALA A 16 -7.70 3.38 -13.35
N ASN A 17 -8.57 2.36 -13.41
CA ASN A 17 -9.70 2.20 -12.49
C ASN A 17 -9.16 1.73 -11.13
N TYR A 18 -8.68 2.65 -10.31
CA TYR A 18 -8.37 2.38 -8.91
C TYR A 18 -9.35 3.15 -8.00
N ASN A 19 -9.65 2.58 -6.84
CA ASN A 19 -10.43 3.25 -5.82
C ASN A 19 -9.47 3.87 -4.80
N CYS A 20 -9.54 5.19 -4.62
CA CYS A 20 -8.77 5.88 -3.60
C CYS A 20 -9.63 6.84 -2.77
N GLU A 21 -9.49 6.74 -1.45
CA GLU A 21 -10.09 7.64 -0.47
C GLU A 21 -9.05 8.66 0.00
N ASN A 22 -9.44 9.92 0.20
CA ASN A 22 -8.59 11.01 0.69
C ASN A 22 -7.33 11.30 -0.16
N CYS A 23 -7.28 10.83 -1.42
CA CYS A 23 -6.12 10.98 -2.30
C CYS A 23 -5.79 12.44 -2.66
N GLU A 24 -6.73 13.36 -2.50
CA GLU A 24 -6.47 14.80 -2.62
C GLU A 24 -5.45 15.32 -1.60
N ASN A 25 -5.20 14.55 -0.52
CA ASN A 25 -4.19 14.85 0.48
C ASN A 25 -2.83 14.18 0.18
N LEU A 26 -2.73 13.39 -0.88
CA LEU A 26 -1.51 12.68 -1.25
C LEU A 26 -0.56 13.59 -2.05
N ASP A 27 0.72 13.60 -1.68
CA ASP A 27 1.81 14.09 -2.52
C ASP A 27 2.71 12.90 -2.89
N PRO A 28 2.63 12.36 -4.11
CA PRO A 28 3.38 11.17 -4.52
C PRO A 28 4.89 11.30 -4.30
N ASN A 29 5.44 12.51 -4.43
CA ASN A 29 6.87 12.78 -4.23
C ASN A 29 7.30 12.71 -2.74
N LYS A 30 6.34 12.62 -1.82
CA LYS A 30 6.58 12.61 -0.37
C LYS A 30 6.11 11.34 0.32
N VAL A 31 5.64 10.33 -0.41
CA VAL A 31 5.23 9.05 0.20
C VAL A 31 6.48 8.32 0.69
N GLN A 32 6.68 8.26 2.00
CA GLN A 32 7.82 7.63 2.65
C GLN A 32 7.40 6.55 3.65
N LYS A 33 6.16 6.61 4.15
CA LYS A 33 5.60 5.64 5.10
C LYS A 33 4.29 5.08 4.58
N VAL A 34 4.30 3.78 4.33
CA VAL A 34 3.18 3.04 3.75
C VAL A 34 2.83 1.89 4.68
N TYR A 35 1.56 1.80 5.06
CA TYR A 35 1.02 0.65 5.77
C TYR A 35 0.23 -0.22 4.79
N ALA A 36 0.59 -1.49 4.67
CA ALA A 36 -0.12 -2.48 3.86
C ALA A 36 -1.00 -3.35 4.76
N SER A 37 -2.29 -3.42 4.47
CA SER A 37 -3.28 -3.92 5.43
C SER A 37 -3.37 -5.43 5.53
N ASN A 38 -2.72 -6.19 4.65
CA ASN A 38 -2.75 -7.65 4.63
C ASN A 38 -1.44 -8.25 4.05
N PRO A 39 -1.21 -9.57 4.18
CA PRO A 39 0.02 -10.20 3.69
C PRO A 39 0.29 -10.00 2.20
N VAL A 40 -0.74 -10.13 1.34
CA VAL A 40 -0.58 -10.05 -0.13
C VAL A 40 -0.09 -8.68 -0.54
N ILE A 41 -0.75 -7.63 -0.05
CA ILE A 41 -0.40 -6.24 -0.36
C ILE A 41 0.96 -5.86 0.29
N LEU A 42 1.27 -6.42 1.46
CA LEU A 42 2.56 -6.21 2.11
C LEU A 42 3.72 -6.78 1.26
N TYR A 43 3.54 -7.96 0.67
CA TYR A 43 4.52 -8.52 -0.25
C TYR A 43 4.64 -7.74 -1.56
N GLN A 44 3.53 -7.21 -2.09
CA GLN A 44 3.58 -6.32 -3.25
C GLN A 44 4.37 -5.04 -2.94
N LEU A 45 4.08 -4.41 -1.79
CA LEU A 45 4.84 -3.26 -1.31
C LEU A 45 6.32 -3.59 -1.15
N TYR A 46 6.65 -4.74 -0.55
CA TYR A 46 8.03 -5.19 -0.41
C TYR A 46 8.74 -5.32 -1.76
N ALA A 47 8.08 -5.92 -2.75
CA ALA A 47 8.64 -6.14 -4.07
C ALA A 47 8.87 -4.83 -4.85
N VAL A 48 7.94 -3.86 -4.71
CA VAL A 48 8.00 -2.55 -5.37
C VAL A 48 8.99 -1.63 -4.66
N ASP A 49 8.80 -1.38 -3.37
CA ASP A 49 9.67 -0.55 -2.55
C ASP A 49 9.50 -0.85 -1.05
N LYS A 50 10.24 -1.86 -0.59
CA LYS A 50 10.31 -2.25 0.82
C LYS A 50 10.74 -1.12 1.77
N SER A 51 11.50 -0.13 1.30
CA SER A 51 12.02 0.94 2.18
C SER A 51 10.92 1.86 2.71
N LYS A 52 9.76 1.87 2.04
CA LYS A 52 8.59 2.68 2.42
C LYS A 52 7.66 1.99 3.41
N ALA A 53 7.86 0.71 3.71
CA ALA A 53 7.01 0.01 4.67
C ALA A 53 7.17 0.59 6.07
N ALA A 54 6.05 0.96 6.70
CA ALA A 54 6.04 1.58 8.02
C ALA A 54 5.84 0.57 9.17
N GLY A 55 5.32 -0.62 8.85
CA GLY A 55 5.00 -1.65 9.84
C GLY A 55 4.57 -2.96 9.17
N LEU A 56 4.57 -4.04 9.95
CA LEU A 56 4.23 -5.39 9.51
C LEU A 56 2.86 -5.82 10.00
N VAL A 57 2.25 -6.74 9.25
CA VAL A 57 0.97 -7.37 9.62
C VAL A 57 1.14 -8.63 10.49
N PHE A 58 2.34 -9.20 10.51
CA PHE A 58 2.75 -10.33 11.36
C PHE A 58 4.28 -10.33 11.51
N GLU A 59 4.79 -11.13 12.45
CA GLU A 59 6.21 -11.42 12.57
C GLU A 59 6.60 -12.59 11.66
N PHE A 60 7.68 -12.42 10.88
CA PHE A 60 8.27 -13.48 10.06
C PHE A 60 8.99 -14.51 10.94
N TRP A 61 8.99 -15.78 10.53
CA TRP A 61 9.80 -16.81 11.16
C TRP A 61 11.29 -16.59 10.85
N ASP A 62 12.17 -17.11 11.71
CA ASP A 62 13.61 -16.89 11.55
C ASP A 62 14.16 -17.42 10.22
N ILE A 63 13.63 -18.56 9.74
CA ILE A 63 13.98 -19.09 8.42
C ILE A 63 13.52 -18.20 7.25
N GLU A 64 12.41 -17.47 7.41
CA GLU A 64 11.91 -16.55 6.38
C GLU A 64 12.77 -15.28 6.33
N LYS A 65 13.26 -14.82 7.49
CA LYS A 65 14.11 -13.63 7.61
C LYS A 65 15.40 -13.76 6.80
N GLU A 66 15.91 -14.97 6.57
CA GLU A 66 17.09 -15.24 5.72
C GLU A 66 16.94 -14.76 4.27
N PHE A 67 15.70 -14.60 3.79
CA PHE A 67 15.38 -14.19 2.41
C PHE A 67 14.89 -12.74 2.31
N LEU A 68 14.79 -12.04 3.44
CA LEU A 68 14.18 -10.71 3.53
C LEU A 68 15.19 -9.66 3.99
N ASP A 69 14.91 -8.42 3.65
CA ASP A 69 15.70 -7.28 4.12
C ASP A 69 15.59 -7.14 5.64
N GLU A 70 16.72 -7.04 6.32
CA GLU A 70 16.77 -6.93 7.79
C GLU A 70 16.04 -5.68 8.31
N ASN A 71 16.13 -4.55 7.61
CA ASN A 71 15.42 -3.34 8.06
C ASN A 71 13.91 -3.52 7.96
N PHE A 72 13.44 -4.29 6.97
CA PHE A 72 12.03 -4.59 6.80
C PHE A 72 11.52 -5.57 7.86
N THR A 73 12.27 -6.63 8.16
CA THR A 73 11.85 -7.63 9.16
C THR A 73 11.90 -7.10 10.59
N ASN A 74 12.68 -6.05 10.85
CA ASN A 74 12.74 -5.34 12.14
C ASN A 74 11.67 -4.25 12.33
N LEU A 75 10.77 -4.05 11.37
CA LEU A 75 9.67 -3.10 11.49
C LEU A 75 8.66 -3.53 12.59
N PRO A 76 7.95 -2.57 13.21
CA PRO A 76 6.95 -2.88 14.23
C PRO A 76 5.77 -3.68 13.65
N VAL A 77 5.33 -4.71 14.38
CA VAL A 77 4.14 -5.50 14.01
C VAL A 77 2.89 -4.81 14.56
N VAL A 78 2.02 -4.30 13.68
CA VAL A 78 0.78 -3.58 14.05
C VAL A 78 -0.50 -4.34 13.65
N GLY A 79 -0.33 -5.51 13.04
CA GLY A 79 -1.42 -6.40 12.62
C GLY A 79 -2.00 -6.03 11.25
N GLY A 80 -2.98 -6.81 10.79
CA GLY A 80 -3.64 -6.63 9.50
C GLY A 80 -4.88 -7.52 9.35
N PHE A 81 -5.56 -7.38 8.21
CA PHE A 81 -6.74 -8.15 7.83
C PHE A 81 -6.36 -9.48 7.17
N PHE A 82 -6.31 -10.57 7.93
CA PHE A 82 -6.03 -11.90 7.36
C PHE A 82 -6.43 -13.06 8.29
N GLY A 83 -6.54 -14.26 7.72
CA GLY A 83 -6.88 -15.47 8.46
C GLY A 83 -8.30 -15.44 9.05
N GLN A 84 -8.47 -16.08 10.21
CA GLN A 84 -9.74 -16.28 10.93
C GLN A 84 -10.29 -14.99 11.56
N GLY A 85 -10.51 -13.94 10.76
CA GLY A 85 -11.08 -12.66 11.20
C GLY A 85 -10.12 -11.76 11.98
N ARG A 86 -8.80 -11.91 11.82
CA ARG A 86 -7.85 -10.98 12.45
C ARG A 86 -8.00 -9.60 11.83
N THR A 87 -7.85 -8.59 12.68
CA THR A 87 -7.91 -7.18 12.30
C THR A 87 -6.74 -6.42 12.93
N PRO A 88 -6.29 -5.31 12.32
CA PRO A 88 -5.19 -4.53 12.88
C PRO A 88 -5.61 -3.76 14.13
N ASN A 89 -4.62 -3.43 14.96
CA ASN A 89 -4.80 -2.40 15.97
C ASN A 89 -4.74 -1.03 15.28
N ILE A 90 -5.89 -0.40 15.07
CA ILE A 90 -5.99 0.87 14.36
C ILE A 90 -5.21 1.99 15.05
N GLU A 91 -5.19 2.03 16.39
CA GLU A 91 -4.42 3.06 17.10
C GLU A 91 -2.92 2.94 16.81
N GLN A 92 -2.40 1.70 16.76
CA GLN A 92 -1.01 1.46 16.39
C GLN A 92 -0.74 1.78 14.92
N VAL A 93 -1.64 1.42 14.00
CA VAL A 93 -1.52 1.81 12.58
C VAL A 93 -1.46 3.33 12.43
N LEU A 94 -2.31 4.07 13.13
CA LEU A 94 -2.32 5.54 13.09
C LEU A 94 -1.07 6.14 13.76
N ALA A 95 -0.54 5.49 14.81
CA ALA A 95 0.69 5.92 15.47
C ALA A 95 1.93 5.84 14.55
N LEU A 96 1.92 4.98 13.53
CA LEU A 96 2.98 4.95 12.49
C LEU A 96 3.03 6.27 11.70
N ARG A 97 1.91 7.00 11.66
CA ARG A 97 1.67 8.19 10.81
C ARG A 97 1.98 7.88 9.34
N PRO A 98 1.27 6.92 8.72
CA PRO A 98 1.49 6.59 7.33
C PRO A 98 1.07 7.75 6.42
N ASP A 99 1.83 7.96 5.36
CA ASP A 99 1.48 8.88 4.28
C ASP A 99 0.44 8.23 3.33
N LEU A 100 0.41 6.90 3.30
CA LEU A 100 -0.50 6.10 2.47
C LEU A 100 -0.85 4.79 3.17
N ILE A 101 -2.12 4.41 3.13
CA ILE A 101 -2.60 3.07 3.48
C ILE A 101 -2.94 2.31 2.21
N LEU A 102 -2.44 1.08 2.09
CA LEU A 102 -2.84 0.15 1.05
C LEU A 102 -3.83 -0.85 1.66
N ALA A 103 -5.06 -0.84 1.18
CA ALA A 103 -6.14 -1.67 1.67
C ALA A 103 -6.68 -2.58 0.57
N SER A 104 -7.36 -3.67 0.95
CA SER A 104 -8.03 -4.54 -0.01
C SER A 104 -9.40 -3.98 -0.40
N THR A 105 -9.83 -4.17 -1.64
CA THR A 105 -11.18 -3.80 -2.10
C THR A 105 -12.30 -4.46 -1.28
N ASN A 106 -12.04 -5.62 -0.69
CA ASN A 106 -12.96 -6.33 0.21
C ASN A 106 -12.90 -5.88 1.69
N THR A 107 -12.20 -4.79 2.01
CA THR A 107 -12.18 -4.20 3.36
C THR A 107 -13.60 -3.90 3.81
N THR A 108 -13.97 -4.27 5.05
CA THR A 108 -15.35 -4.10 5.53
C THR A 108 -15.73 -2.63 5.69
N GLU A 109 -17.03 -2.32 5.59
CA GLU A 109 -17.55 -0.95 5.72
C GLU A 109 -17.12 -0.27 7.03
N LEU A 110 -16.99 -1.03 8.12
CA LEU A 110 -16.49 -0.52 9.40
C LEU A 110 -15.12 0.15 9.23
N TYR A 111 -14.17 -0.53 8.59
CA TYR A 111 -12.81 -0.02 8.42
C TYR A 111 -12.72 1.04 7.33
N GLN A 112 -13.51 0.93 6.26
CA GLN A 112 -13.64 2.00 5.28
C GLN A 112 -14.11 3.31 5.95
N ASN A 113 -15.11 3.23 6.84
CA ASN A 113 -15.63 4.37 7.58
C ASN A 113 -14.63 4.94 8.59
N ILE A 114 -13.77 4.09 9.18
CA ILE A 114 -12.65 4.54 10.00
C ILE A 114 -11.67 5.31 9.13
N PHE A 115 -11.17 4.71 8.03
CA PHE A 115 -10.18 5.32 7.15
C PHE A 115 -10.64 6.66 6.56
N LYS A 116 -11.90 6.76 6.14
CA LYS A 116 -12.55 8.01 5.71
C LYS A 116 -12.37 9.17 6.69
N LYS A 117 -12.39 8.89 7.99
CA LYS A 117 -12.27 9.93 9.04
C LYS A 117 -10.82 10.33 9.34
N THR A 118 -9.84 9.52 8.93
CA THR A 118 -8.42 9.72 9.29
C THR A 118 -7.72 10.80 8.45
N LYS A 119 -8.31 11.21 7.32
CA LYS A 119 -7.70 12.06 6.27
C LYS A 119 -6.43 11.48 5.64
N ILE A 120 -6.01 10.28 6.04
CA ILE A 120 -4.88 9.58 5.43
C ILE A 120 -5.36 9.02 4.09
N PRO A 121 -4.59 9.23 3.00
CA PRO A 121 -4.86 8.58 1.72
C PRO A 121 -4.95 7.06 1.85
N VAL A 122 -5.99 6.45 1.30
CA VAL A 122 -6.18 5.00 1.27
C VAL A 122 -6.39 4.54 -0.16
N LEU A 123 -5.44 3.77 -0.67
CA LEU A 123 -5.52 3.14 -1.99
C LEU A 123 -6.04 1.71 -1.82
N TYR A 124 -7.17 1.42 -2.46
CA TYR A 124 -7.75 0.08 -2.49
C TYR A 124 -7.23 -0.70 -3.69
N LEU A 125 -6.58 -1.82 -3.41
CA LEU A 125 -5.97 -2.69 -4.39
C LEU A 125 -6.68 -4.04 -4.39
N ASP A 126 -6.82 -4.60 -5.59
CA ASP A 126 -7.26 -5.97 -5.77
C ASP A 126 -6.05 -6.85 -6.11
N ALA A 127 -6.04 -8.06 -5.60
CA ALA A 127 -5.01 -9.06 -5.88
C ALA A 127 -5.61 -10.47 -5.87
N LEU A 128 -6.90 -10.60 -6.20
CA LEU A 128 -7.61 -11.87 -6.25
C LEU A 128 -7.22 -12.69 -7.50
N THR A 129 -6.88 -12.01 -8.59
CA THR A 129 -6.35 -12.64 -9.81
C THR A 129 -4.92 -12.21 -10.13
N ILE A 130 -4.30 -12.89 -11.08
CA ILE A 130 -2.98 -12.51 -11.62
C ILE A 130 -3.07 -11.14 -12.30
N GLU A 131 -4.13 -10.88 -13.06
CA GLU A 131 -4.36 -9.59 -13.72
C GLU A 131 -4.49 -8.45 -12.70
N ASP A 132 -5.27 -8.68 -11.63
CA ASP A 132 -5.39 -7.72 -10.53
C ASP A 132 -4.04 -7.45 -9.87
N SER A 133 -3.23 -8.49 -9.67
CA SER A 133 -1.89 -8.35 -9.12
C SER A 133 -0.95 -7.53 -10.02
N LEU A 134 -1.01 -7.74 -11.34
CA LEU A 134 -0.22 -6.99 -12.32
C LEU A 134 -0.65 -5.51 -12.38
N ASN A 135 -1.96 -5.25 -12.31
CA ASN A 135 -2.52 -3.91 -12.23
C ASN A 135 -2.12 -3.22 -10.92
N SER A 136 -2.18 -3.93 -9.79
CA SER A 136 -1.75 -3.43 -8.48
C SER A 136 -0.28 -3.03 -8.46
N PHE A 137 0.61 -3.78 -9.12
CA PHE A 137 2.01 -3.36 -9.26
C PHE A 137 2.18 -2.05 -10.03
N GLU A 138 1.42 -1.84 -11.10
CA GLU A 138 1.46 -0.59 -11.88
C GLU A 138 1.01 0.60 -11.05
N ILE A 139 -0.17 0.48 -10.43
CA ILE A 139 -0.73 1.51 -9.56
C ILE A 139 0.26 1.84 -8.42
N LEU A 140 0.80 0.83 -7.74
CA LEU A 140 1.81 1.03 -6.70
C LEU A 140 3.07 1.71 -7.23
N GLY A 141 3.55 1.32 -8.41
CA GLY A 141 4.69 1.94 -9.05
C GLY A 141 4.49 3.44 -9.26
N GLU A 142 3.31 3.86 -9.69
CA GLU A 142 2.99 5.28 -9.87
C GLU A 142 2.89 6.04 -8.54
N PHE A 143 2.17 5.49 -7.57
CA PHE A 143 1.98 6.12 -6.25
C PHE A 143 3.27 6.23 -5.43
N LEU A 144 4.23 5.34 -5.66
CA LEU A 144 5.49 5.29 -4.92
C LEU A 144 6.67 5.90 -5.68
N ASP A 145 6.46 6.49 -6.85
CA ASP A 145 7.53 6.97 -7.76
C ASP A 145 8.54 5.85 -8.12
N ALA A 146 8.00 4.64 -8.33
CA ALA A 146 8.72 3.40 -8.58
C ALA A 146 8.27 2.72 -9.89
N SER A 147 7.75 3.46 -10.87
CA SER A 147 7.17 2.91 -12.11
C SER A 147 8.12 2.01 -12.89
N ASN A 148 9.43 2.31 -12.89
CA ASN A 148 10.43 1.45 -13.55
C ASN A 148 10.55 0.09 -12.86
N ARG A 149 10.53 0.06 -11.52
CA ARG A 149 10.56 -1.19 -10.76
C ARG A 149 9.28 -1.99 -10.96
N ALA A 150 8.12 -1.32 -10.92
CA ALA A 150 6.82 -1.95 -11.19
C ALA A 150 6.77 -2.61 -12.58
N LYS A 151 7.26 -1.93 -13.63
CA LYS A 151 7.35 -2.51 -14.98
C LYS A 151 8.20 -3.78 -15.04
N ASN A 152 9.31 -3.84 -14.30
CA ASN A 152 10.17 -5.03 -14.24
C ASN A 152 9.55 -6.19 -13.46
N LEU A 153 8.55 -5.94 -12.61
CA LEU A 153 7.83 -6.96 -11.86
C LEU A 153 6.67 -7.56 -12.66
N LYS A 154 6.20 -6.87 -13.71
CA LYS A 154 5.27 -7.45 -14.66
C LYS A 154 6.02 -8.53 -15.45
N ILE A 155 5.56 -9.78 -15.34
CA ILE A 155 6.06 -10.87 -16.19
C ILE A 155 5.68 -10.49 -17.62
N SER A 156 6.68 -10.26 -18.48
CA SER A 156 6.43 -10.16 -19.91
C SER A 156 6.00 -11.56 -20.39
N PRO A 157 4.84 -11.70 -21.05
CA PRO A 157 4.47 -12.97 -21.68
C PRO A 157 5.50 -13.39 -22.73
#